data_AF-A0A4P6WW80-F1
#
_entry.id   AF-A0A4P6WW80-F1
#
_cell.length_a   1.000
_cell.length_b   1.000
_cell.length_c   1.000
_cell.angle_alpha   90.00
_cell.angle_beta   90.00
_cell.angle_gamma   90.00
#
_symmetry.space_group_name_H-M   'P 1'
#
loop_
_entity.id
_entity.type
_entity.pdbx_description
1 polymer ?
#
loop_
_entity_poly.entity_id
_entity_poly.type
_entity_poly.pdbx_seq_one_letter_code
_entity_poly.pdbx_strand_id
1 'polypeptide(L)'
;MNLVVPWAGLVSLIAPHAPKPSAKGGRPPFAVETMLRIHFLPQWSNLSDPAMEEALYDTALFREFVGLDAGEDNLPDESSILRFRHLSGTSE
;
A
#
# COMPACT_ATOMS: atom_id res chain seq x y z
N MET A 1 2.46 -10.88 -12.43
CA MET A 1 1.28 -10.25 -11.78
C MET A 1 0.70 -9.07 -12.56
N ASN A 2 1.50 -8.26 -13.27
CA ASN A 2 0.99 -7.11 -14.07
C ASN A 2 0.04 -7.46 -15.24
N LEU A 3 -0.10 -8.73 -15.59
CA LEU A 3 -1.06 -9.21 -16.60
C LEU A 3 -2.43 -9.58 -16.01
N VAL A 4 -2.48 -9.83 -14.69
CA VAL A 4 -3.71 -10.27 -13.99
C VAL A 4 -4.42 -9.09 -13.36
N VAL A 5 -3.66 -8.11 -12.86
CA VAL A 5 -4.21 -6.87 -12.30
C VAL A 5 -3.75 -5.67 -13.13
N PRO A 6 -4.67 -4.87 -13.68
CA PRO A 6 -4.33 -3.69 -14.48
C PRO A 6 -3.94 -2.51 -13.57
N TRP A 7 -2.76 -2.58 -12.94
CA TRP A 7 -2.28 -1.61 -11.95
C TRP A 7 -2.34 -0.17 -12.43
N ALA A 8 -1.86 0.11 -13.65
CA ALA A 8 -1.87 1.46 -14.21
C ALA A 8 -3.29 2.07 -14.30
N GLY A 9 -4.28 1.23 -14.62
CA GLY A 9 -5.69 1.64 -14.64
C GLY A 9 -6.21 1.95 -13.24
N LEU A 10 -5.91 1.08 -12.26
CA LEU A 10 -6.31 1.28 -10.87
C LEU A 10 -5.65 2.52 -10.24
N VAL A 11 -4.36 2.72 -10.51
CA VAL A 11 -3.62 3.91 -10.07
C VAL A 11 -4.26 5.16 -10.66
N SER A 12 -4.60 5.16 -11.95
CA SER A 12 -5.25 6.31 -12.59
C SER A 12 -6.61 6.66 -11.98
N LEU A 13 -7.36 5.66 -11.54
CA LEU A 13 -8.66 5.85 -10.87
C LEU A 13 -8.52 6.39 -9.44
N ILE A 14 -7.49 5.97 -8.71
CA ILE A 14 -7.33 6.29 -7.28
C ILE A 14 -6.45 7.52 -7.06
N ALA A 15 -5.49 7.80 -7.94
CA ALA A 15 -4.58 8.94 -7.83
C ALA A 15 -5.28 10.29 -7.59
N PRO A 16 -6.44 10.61 -8.20
CA PRO A 16 -7.18 11.84 -7.91
C PRO A 16 -7.67 11.95 -6.45
N HIS A 17 -7.92 10.82 -5.80
CA HIS A 17 -8.44 10.71 -4.43
C HIS A 17 -7.34 10.51 -3.39
N ALA A 18 -6.13 10.15 -3.82
CA ALA A 18 -5.02 9.91 -2.92
C ALA A 18 -4.61 11.19 -2.16
N PRO A 19 -4.19 11.06 -0.89
CA PRO A 19 -3.73 12.19 -0.11
C PRO A 19 -2.54 12.86 -0.80
N LYS A 20 -2.67 14.16 -1.08
CA LYS A 20 -1.57 14.95 -1.63
C LYS A 20 -0.55 15.26 -0.53
N PRO A 21 0.74 15.41 -0.88
CA PRO A 21 1.74 15.88 0.07
C PRO A 21 1.27 17.17 0.75
N SER A 22 1.18 17.16 2.08
CA SER A 22 0.73 18.32 2.83
C SER A 22 1.79 19.42 2.78
N ALA A 23 1.37 20.65 2.47
CA ALA A 23 2.24 21.83 2.52
C ALA A 23 2.75 22.15 3.94
N LYS A 24 2.16 21.55 4.98
CA LYS A 24 2.53 21.77 6.39
C LYS A 24 3.72 20.93 6.89
N GLY A 25 4.32 20.12 6.01
CA GLY A 25 5.42 19.23 6.40
C GLY A 25 4.94 17.99 7.15
N GLY A 26 5.51 16.84 6.80
CA GLY A 26 5.18 15.51 7.32
C GLY A 26 5.84 14.42 6.48
N ARG A 27 5.79 13.17 6.93
CA ARG A 27 6.28 12.02 6.15
C ARG A 27 5.53 12.01 4.80
N PRO A 28 6.24 11.99 3.66
CA PRO A 28 5.58 11.99 2.36
C PRO A 28 4.68 10.75 2.26
N PRO A 29 3.46 10.90 1.71
CA PRO A 29 2.59 9.75 1.50
C PRO A 29 3.26 8.76 0.55
N PHE A 30 3.08 7.47 0.83
CA PHE A 30 3.54 6.39 -0.05
C PHE A 30 2.96 6.53 -1.46
N ALA A 31 3.66 5.98 -2.45
CA ALA A 31 3.15 5.90 -3.81
C ALA A 31 1.79 5.17 -3.82
N VAL A 32 0.84 5.69 -4.59
CA VAL A 32 -0.52 5.14 -4.69
C VAL A 32 -0.48 3.68 -5.14
N GLU A 33 0.43 3.34 -6.05
CA GLU A 33 0.62 1.97 -6.50
C GLU A 33 1.11 1.03 -5.40
N THR A 34 2.03 1.49 -4.55
CA THR A 34 2.52 0.72 -3.39
C THR A 34 1.37 0.42 -2.43
N MET A 35 0.59 1.45 -2.06
CA MET A 35 -0.56 1.27 -1.16
C MET A 35 -1.65 0.38 -1.78
N LEU A 36 -1.87 0.48 -3.09
CA LEU A 36 -2.77 -0.42 -3.82
C LEU A 36 -2.32 -1.87 -3.71
N ARG A 37 -1.04 -2.14 -3.97
CA ARG A 37 -0.50 -3.50 -3.89
C ARG A 37 -0.60 -4.06 -2.46
N ILE A 38 -0.34 -3.24 -1.45
CA ILE A 38 -0.53 -3.59 -0.03
C ILE A 38 -2.00 -3.84 0.30
N HIS A 39 -2.95 -3.15 -0.34
CA HIS A 39 -4.37 -3.40 -0.12
C HIS A 39 -4.84 -4.76 -0.65
N PHE A 40 -4.31 -5.21 -1.79
CA PHE A 40 -4.70 -6.48 -2.42
C PHE A 40 -3.96 -7.70 -1.84
N LEU A 41 -2.75 -7.51 -1.33
CA LEU A 41 -1.92 -8.60 -0.81
C LEU A 41 -2.60 -9.41 0.32
N PRO A 42 -3.21 -8.79 1.35
CA PRO A 42 -3.88 -9.53 2.40
C PRO A 42 -5.10 -10.30 1.88
N GLN A 43 -5.78 -9.79 0.84
CA GLN A 43 -6.91 -10.49 0.21
C GLN A 43 -6.49 -11.77 -0.52
N TRP A 44 -5.27 -11.81 -1.07
CA TRP A 44 -4.75 -13.00 -1.76
C TRP A 44 -4.03 -13.97 -0.82
N SER A 45 -3.45 -13.46 0.26
CA SER A 45 -2.72 -14.25 1.25
C SER A 45 -3.56 -14.63 2.48
N ASN A 46 -4.80 -14.14 2.56
CA ASN A 46 -5.70 -14.31 3.71
C ASN A 46 -5.07 -13.81 5.03
N LEU A 47 -4.37 -12.67 4.96
CA LEU A 47 -3.69 -12.02 6.09
C LEU A 47 -4.53 -10.84 6.62
N SER A 48 -4.43 -10.56 7.92
CA SER A 48 -4.97 -9.33 8.53
C SER A 48 -4.03 -8.13 8.32
N ASP A 49 -4.48 -6.92 8.63
CA ASP A 49 -3.63 -5.71 8.50
C ASP A 49 -2.37 -5.76 9.38
N PRO A 50 -2.44 -6.16 10.68
CA PRO A 50 -1.23 -6.32 11.49
C PRO A 50 -0.31 -7.40 10.92
N ALA A 51 -0.87 -8.50 10.43
CA ALA A 51 -0.06 -9.57 9.83
C ALA A 51 0.60 -9.14 8.51
N MET A 52 0.01 -8.19 7.79
CA MET A 52 0.59 -7.61 6.58
C MET A 52 1.76 -6.67 6.90
N GLU A 53 1.66 -5.86 7.94
CA GLU A 53 2.78 -5.05 8.44
C GLU A 53 3.98 -5.96 8.77
N GLU A 54 3.78 -6.97 9.62
CA GLU A 54 4.82 -7.94 9.98
C GLU A 54 5.40 -8.66 8.75
N ALA A 55 4.54 -9.05 7.80
CA ALA A 55 4.99 -9.70 6.57
C ALA A 55 5.88 -8.78 5.71
N LEU A 56 5.59 -7.48 5.67
CA LEU A 56 6.46 -6.48 5.02
C LEU A 56 7.78 -6.30 5.79
N TYR A 57 7.82 -6.54 7.09
CA TYR A 57 9.05 -6.52 7.89
C TYR A 57 9.91 -7.79 7.74
N ASP A 58 9.29 -8.96 7.62
CA ASP A 58 10.02 -10.23 7.60
C ASP A 58 10.37 -10.72 6.19
N THR A 59 9.55 -10.38 5.20
CA THR A 59 9.63 -10.98 3.86
C THR A 59 10.02 -9.96 2.79
N ALA A 60 11.29 -10.01 2.37
CA ALA A 60 11.82 -9.13 1.32
C ALA A 60 11.03 -9.24 -0.01
N LEU A 61 10.49 -10.41 -0.33
CA LEU A 61 9.67 -10.62 -1.54
C LEU A 61 8.40 -9.74 -1.52
N PHE A 62 7.78 -9.52 -0.37
CA PHE A 62 6.60 -8.66 -0.28
C PHE A 62 6.98 -7.19 -0.49
N ARG A 63 8.14 -6.76 0.01
CA ARG A 63 8.67 -5.40 -0.25
C ARG A 63 8.89 -5.17 -1.75
N GLU A 64 9.60 -6.10 -2.40
CA GLU A 64 9.84 -6.04 -3.84
C GLU A 64 8.51 -6.04 -4.61
N PHE A 65 7.56 -6.87 -4.19
CA PHE A 65 6.24 -6.92 -4.80
C PHE A 65 5.50 -5.59 -4.70
N VAL A 66 5.51 -4.92 -3.54
CA VAL A 66 4.82 -3.63 -3.38
C VAL A 66 5.64 -2.44 -3.90
N GLY A 67 6.84 -2.69 -4.42
CA GLY A 67 7.74 -1.67 -4.96
C GLY A 67 8.41 -0.82 -3.89
N LEU A 68 8.57 -1.35 -2.67
CA LEU A 68 9.39 -0.74 -1.63
C LEU A 68 10.85 -1.20 -1.83
N ASP A 69 11.77 -0.23 -1.84
CA ASP A 69 13.19 -0.54 -1.99
C ASP A 69 13.70 -1.25 -0.71
N ALA A 70 14.52 -2.29 -0.88
CA ALA A 70 14.92 -3.17 0.22
C ALA A 70 15.81 -2.47 1.28
N GLY A 71 16.24 -1.25 1.01
CA GLY A 71 17.03 -0.39 1.91
C GLY A 71 16.28 0.78 2.53
N GLU A 72 14.97 0.95 2.27
CA GLU A 72 14.18 1.98 2.97
C GLU A 72 13.69 1.46 4.34
N ASP A 73 14.12 2.10 5.43
CA ASP A 73 13.56 1.91 6.78
C ASP A 73 12.10 2.40 6.90
N ASN A 74 11.58 2.94 5.81
CA ASN A 74 10.34 3.66 5.73
C ASN A 74 9.21 2.73 5.27
N LEU A 75 8.88 1.70 6.05
CA LEU A 75 7.76 0.80 5.75
C LEU A 75 6.40 1.39 6.20
N PRO A 76 5.30 1.07 5.50
CA PRO A 76 3.96 1.43 5.94
C PRO A 76 3.54 0.56 7.13
N ASP A 77 3.10 1.23 8.19
CA ASP A 77 2.54 0.63 9.41
C ASP A 77 1.05 0.30 9.24
N GLU A 78 0.47 -0.48 10.16
CA GLU A 78 -0.96 -0.80 10.23
C GLU A 78 -1.82 0.46 10.03
N SER A 79 -1.43 1.55 10.69
CA SER A 79 -2.19 2.80 10.64
C SER A 79 -2.22 3.42 9.23
N SER A 80 -1.16 3.26 8.44
CA SER A 80 -1.11 3.72 7.05
C SER A 80 -1.94 2.83 6.12
N ILE A 81 -1.93 1.52 6.36
CA ILE A 81 -2.76 0.55 5.63
C ILE A 81 -4.25 0.82 5.88
N LEU A 82 -4.64 1.00 7.13
CA LEU A 82 -6.02 1.27 7.53
C LEU A 82 -6.55 2.58 6.92
N ARG A 83 -5.75 3.66 6.97
CA ARG A 83 -6.10 4.95 6.35
C ARG A 83 -6.39 4.82 4.85
N PHE A 84 -5.61 3.98 4.15
CA PHE A 84 -5.81 3.74 2.74
C PHE A 84 -7.06 2.90 2.46
N ARG A 85 -7.37 1.90 3.29
CA ARG A 85 -8.60 1.10 3.17
C ARG A 85 -9.87 1.93 3.36
N HIS A 86 -9.86 2.89 4.29
CA HIS A 86 -10.98 3.83 4.44
C HIS A 86 -11.18 4.71 3.21
N LEU A 87 -10.09 5.10 2.53
CA LEU A 87 -10.16 5.86 1.29
C LEU A 87 -10.79 5.05 0.15
N SER A 88 -10.52 3.74 0.08
CA SER A 88 -11.01 2.86 -0.99
C SER A 88 -12.49 2.43 -0.82
N GLY A 89 -13.18 2.88 0.23
CA GLY A 89 -14.62 2.61 0.42
C GLY A 89 -14.98 1.20 0.88
N THR A 90 -13.98 0.34 1.11
CA THR A 90 -14.12 -0.97 1.78
C THR A 90 -14.08 -0.77 3.29
N SER A 91 -15.13 -0.15 3.83
CA SER A 91 -15.52 -0.37 5.22
C SER A 91 -16.23 -1.71 5.26
N GLU A 92 -15.83 -2.62 6.14
CA GLU A 92 -16.79 -3.63 6.63
C GLU A 92 -18.05 -2.95 7.20
#